data_AF-A0A1H1TMS6-F1
#
_entry.id   AF-A0A1H1TMS6-F1
#
_cell.length_a   1.000
_cell.length_b   1.000
_cell.length_c   1.000
_cell.angle_alpha   90.00
_cell.angle_beta   90.00
_cell.angle_gamma   90.00
#
_symmetry.space_group_name_H-M   'P 1'
#
loop_
_entity.id
_entity.type
_entity.pdbx_description
1 polymer ?
#
loop_
_entity_poly.entity_id
_entity_poly.type
_entity_poly.pdbx_seq_one_letter_code
_entity_poly.pdbx_strand_id
1 'polypeptide(L)'
;MIPGIFRYLILLLFLYQNYKNMKLFIISIILLGLAFAGIAIKIWGKKEGKFAGTCASQNPYLNKSGEPCSFCGKLPDEIENCDETSTTK
;
A
#
# COMPACT_ATOMS: atom_id res chain seq x y z
N MET A 1 -34.54 42.74 7.69
CA MET A 1 -33.11 43.08 7.55
C MET A 1 -32.19 41.98 8.12
N ILE A 2 -32.53 40.69 7.92
CA ILE A 2 -31.78 39.53 8.45
C ILE A 2 -31.14 38.60 7.36
N PRO A 3 -31.29 38.79 6.02
CA PRO A 3 -30.80 37.79 5.05
C PRO A 3 -29.26 37.76 4.88
N GLY A 4 -28.55 38.83 5.29
CA GLY A 4 -27.11 38.95 5.08
C GLY A 4 -26.27 38.03 5.98
N ILE A 5 -26.62 37.94 7.27
CA ILE A 5 -25.87 37.15 8.26
C ILE A 5 -25.99 35.65 7.97
N PHE A 6 -27.18 35.18 7.60
CA PHE A 6 -27.40 33.77 7.26
C PHE A 6 -26.60 33.35 6.01
N ARG A 7 -26.51 34.24 5.01
CA ARG A 7 -25.70 34.01 3.81
C ARG A 7 -24.20 33.98 4.12
N TYR A 8 -23.73 34.86 5.01
CA TYR A 8 -22.33 34.87 5.44
C TYR A 8 -21.95 33.60 6.21
N LEU A 9 -22.84 33.13 7.09
CA LEU A 9 -22.65 31.89 7.83
C LEU A 9 -22.56 30.66 6.91
N ILE A 10 -23.43 30.58 5.90
CA ILE A 10 -23.40 29.50 4.90
C ILE A 10 -22.11 29.55 4.07
N LEU A 11 -21.66 30.73 3.64
CA LEU A 11 -20.40 30.87 2.90
C LEU A 11 -19.20 30.46 3.76
N LEU A 12 -19.16 30.84 5.04
CA LEU A 12 -18.09 30.42 5.95
C LEU A 12 -18.10 28.91 6.19
N LEU A 13 -19.27 28.30 6.35
CA LEU A 13 -19.39 26.84 6.47
C LEU A 13 -18.98 26.13 5.19
N PHE A 14 -19.35 26.66 4.02
CA PHE A 14 -18.95 26.10 2.72
C PHE A 14 -17.45 26.22 2.48
N LEU A 15 -16.85 27.37 2.79
CA LEU A 15 -15.39 27.57 2.71
C LEU A 15 -14.65 26.66 3.71
N TYR A 16 -15.19 26.49 4.93
CA TYR A 16 -14.63 25.57 5.92
C TYR A 16 -14.70 24.11 5.45
N GLN A 17 -15.82 23.69 4.87
CA GLN A 17 -15.98 22.35 4.33
C GLN A 17 -15.01 22.09 3.16
N ASN A 18 -14.86 23.07 2.26
CA ASN A 18 -13.90 22.98 1.15
C ASN A 18 -12.43 22.98 1.64
N TYR A 19 -12.10 23.81 2.63
CA TYR A 19 -10.77 23.83 3.23
C TYR A 19 -10.42 22.49 3.91
N LYS A 20 -11.38 21.88 4.62
CA LYS A 20 -11.22 20.55 5.23
C LYS A 20 -11.00 19.46 4.17
N ASN A 21 -11.77 19.49 3.08
CA ASN A 21 -11.68 18.50 2.00
C ASN A 21 -10.34 18.61 1.23
N MET A 22 -9.90 19.82 0.88
CA MET A 22 -8.64 20.01 0.13
C MET A 22 -7.41 19.66 0.98
N LYS A 23 -7.44 19.93 2.29
CA LYS A 23 -6.37 19.54 3.21
C LYS A 23 -6.19 18.02 3.28
N LEU A 24 -7.29 17.28 3.36
CA LEU A 24 -7.29 15.81 3.33
C LEU A 24 -6.76 15.29 1.99
N PHE A 25 -7.25 15.84 0.89
CA PHE A 25 -6.82 15.44 -0.45
C PHE A 25 -5.30 15.60 -0.65
N ILE A 26 -4.74 16.75 -0.27
CA ILE A 26 -3.30 17.02 -0.40
C ILE A 26 -2.48 16.07 0.48
N ILE A 27 -2.90 15.84 1.73
CA ILE A 27 -2.23 14.88 2.63
C ILE A 27 -2.25 13.46 2.06
N SER A 28 -3.38 13.02 1.50
CA SER A 28 -3.49 11.69 0.89
C SER A 28 -2.55 11.52 -0.30
N ILE A 29 -2.46 12.52 -1.18
CA ILE A 29 -1.55 12.48 -2.33
C ILE A 29 -0.08 12.44 -1.88
N ILE A 30 0.30 13.24 -0.88
CA ILE A 30 1.65 13.24 -0.33
C ILE A 30 1.99 11.88 0.29
N LEU A 31 1.10 11.32 1.10
CA LEU A 31 1.34 10.04 1.77
C LEU A 31 1.43 8.89 0.76
N LEU A 32 0.59 8.90 -0.26
CA LEU A 32 0.62 7.93 -1.35
C LEU A 32 1.92 8.05 -2.16
N GLY A 33 2.33 9.28 -2.50
CA GLY A 33 3.59 9.55 -3.18
C GLY A 33 4.81 9.08 -2.38
N LEU A 34 4.81 9.29 -1.06
CA LEU A 34 5.88 8.85 -0.17
C LEU A 34 5.97 7.32 -0.11
N ALA A 35 4.84 6.61 -0.13
CA ALA A 35 4.82 5.15 -0.18
C ALA A 35 5.47 4.62 -1.47
N PHE A 36 5.11 5.18 -2.64
CA PHE A 36 5.73 4.81 -3.91
C PHE A 36 7.22 5.18 -3.97
N ALA A 37 7.60 6.35 -3.44
CA ALA A 37 9.00 6.74 -3.36
C ALA A 37 9.83 5.80 -2.48
N GLY A 38 9.30 5.40 -1.31
CA GLY A 38 9.98 4.45 -0.41
C GLY A 38 10.16 3.07 -1.07
N ILE A 39 9.14 2.62 -1.80
CA ILE A 39 9.22 1.39 -2.59
C ILE A 39 10.29 1.49 -3.70
N ALA A 40 10.31 2.59 -4.45
CA ALA A 40 11.27 2.80 -5.54
C ALA A 40 12.73 2.83 -5.02
N ILE A 41 12.99 3.53 -3.92
CA ILE A 41 14.32 3.59 -3.28
C ILE A 41 14.78 2.19 -2.86
N LYS A 42 13.86 1.38 -2.29
CA LYS A 42 14.16 0.02 -1.86
C LYS A 42 14.58 -0.90 -3.02
N ILE A 43 13.98 -0.73 -4.19
CA ILE A 43 14.32 -1.49 -5.40
C ILE A 43 15.69 -1.05 -5.93
N TRP A 44 15.97 0.25 -5.94
CA TRP A 44 17.24 0.79 -6.41
C TRP A 44 18.43 0.30 -5.56
N GLY A 45 18.23 0.08 -4.27
CA GLY A 45 19.23 -0.50 -3.36
C GLY A 45 19.43 -2.02 -3.47
N LYS A 46 18.64 -2.74 -4.29
CA LYS A 46 18.77 -4.20 -4.49
C LYS A 46 19.66 -4.50 -5.70
N LYS A 47 20.64 -5.39 -5.54
CA LYS A 47 21.62 -5.78 -6.59
C LYS A 47 21.00 -6.26 -7.91
N GLU A 48 19.82 -6.88 -7.84
CA GLU A 48 19.10 -7.44 -9.00
C GLU A 48 17.92 -6.56 -9.45
N GLY A 49 17.66 -5.41 -8.79
CA GLY A 49 16.48 -4.58 -9.06
C GLY A 49 15.14 -5.28 -8.85
N LYS A 50 15.13 -6.50 -8.28
CA LYS A 50 13.93 -7.28 -7.98
C LYS A 50 13.40 -6.92 -6.61
N PHE A 51 12.08 -6.81 -6.51
CA PHE A 51 11.40 -6.73 -5.23
C PHE A 51 11.75 -7.96 -4.38
N ALA A 52 12.17 -7.73 -3.12
CA ALA A 52 12.16 -8.79 -2.12
C ALA A 52 10.70 -9.24 -1.97
N GLY A 53 10.42 -10.47 -2.38
CA GLY A 53 9.09 -11.02 -2.46
C GLY A 53 8.21 -10.72 -1.23
N THR A 54 6.94 -10.40 -1.48
CA THR A 54 5.91 -10.30 -0.44
C THR A 54 5.27 -11.68 -0.23
N CYS A 55 4.44 -11.88 0.81
CA CYS A 55 3.78 -13.16 1.04
C CYS A 55 3.07 -13.72 -0.21
N ALA A 56 2.52 -12.86 -1.08
CA ALA A 56 1.91 -13.28 -2.34
C ALA A 56 2.90 -13.89 -3.36
N SER A 57 4.13 -13.40 -3.41
CA SER A 57 5.16 -13.93 -4.31
C SER A 57 5.66 -15.32 -3.93
N GLN A 58 5.39 -15.75 -2.70
CA GLN A 58 5.79 -17.07 -2.18
C GLN A 58 4.73 -18.15 -2.48
N ASN A 59 3.59 -17.76 -3.07
CA ASN A 59 2.57 -18.71 -3.49
C ASN A 59 3.13 -19.59 -4.63
N PRO A 60 3.11 -20.94 -4.52
CA PRO A 60 3.61 -21.85 -5.55
C PRO A 60 2.97 -21.62 -6.93
N TYR A 61 1.70 -21.21 -6.97
CA TYR A 61 1.02 -20.88 -8.23
C TYR A 61 1.55 -19.61 -8.92
N LEU A 62 2.12 -18.67 -8.16
CA LEU A 62 2.61 -17.38 -8.65
C LEU A 62 4.13 -17.35 -8.82
N ASN A 63 4.86 -18.17 -8.06
CA ASN A 63 6.30 -18.31 -8.13
C ASN A 63 6.74 -19.23 -9.28
N LYS A 64 6.58 -18.73 -10.52
CA LYS A 64 6.98 -19.47 -11.74
C LYS A 64 8.49 -19.55 -11.94
N SER A 65 9.25 -18.77 -11.19
CA SER A 65 10.71 -18.68 -11.26
C SER A 65 11.41 -19.79 -10.47
N GLY A 66 10.68 -20.63 -9.71
CA GLY A 66 11.28 -21.71 -8.94
C GLY A 66 12.12 -21.22 -7.75
N GLU A 67 11.94 -19.97 -7.32
CA GLU A 67 12.77 -19.39 -6.25
C GLU A 67 12.38 -20.02 -4.90
N PRO A 68 13.35 -20.43 -4.05
CA PRO A 68 13.03 -21.00 -2.75
C PRO A 68 12.34 -19.97 -1.86
N CYS A 69 11.38 -20.44 -1.06
CA CYS A 69 10.59 -19.57 -0.23
C CYS A 69 11.48 -18.80 0.76
N SER A 70 11.46 -17.47 0.74
CA SER A 70 12.30 -16.64 1.61
C SER A 70 11.91 -16.73 3.10
N PHE A 71 10.75 -17.31 3.41
CA PHE A 71 10.25 -17.50 4.78
C PHE A 71 10.58 -18.88 5.35
N CYS A 72 10.42 -19.95 4.56
CA CYS A 72 10.60 -21.33 5.03
C CYS A 72 11.66 -22.14 4.27
N GLY A 73 12.25 -21.60 3.20
CA GLY A 73 13.33 -22.21 2.41
C GLY A 73 12.91 -23.28 1.41
N LYS A 74 11.66 -23.77 1.47
CA LYS A 74 11.13 -24.82 0.58
C LYS A 74 11.00 -24.34 -0.86
N LEU A 75 11.18 -25.26 -1.82
CA LEU A 75 10.91 -24.97 -3.23
C LEU A 75 9.39 -24.90 -3.48
N PRO A 76 8.92 -24.16 -4.50
CA PRO A 76 7.49 -24.08 -4.81
C PRO A 76 6.86 -25.45 -5.10
N ASP A 77 7.62 -26.39 -5.65
CA ASP A 77 7.16 -27.77 -5.91
C ASP A 77 6.96 -28.58 -4.62
N GLU A 78 7.55 -28.16 -3.50
CA GLU A 78 7.43 -28.79 -2.18
C GLU A 78 6.33 -28.16 -1.32
N ILE A 79 5.63 -27.15 -1.84
CA ILE A 79 4.52 -26.45 -1.18
C ILE A 79 3.24 -26.97 -1.83
N GLU A 80 2.70 -28.06 -1.31
CA GLU A 80 1.56 -28.76 -1.90
C GLU A 80 0.23 -28.00 -1.69
N ASN A 81 0.05 -27.27 -0.59
CA ASN A 81 -1.10 -26.37 -0.35
C ASN A 81 -0.72 -25.12 0.48
N CYS A 82 -1.33 -23.96 0.21
CA CYS A 82 -1.20 -22.77 1.07
C CYS A 82 -2.08 -22.84 2.33
N ASP A 83 -2.97 -23.83 2.43
CA ASP A 83 -3.93 -24.00 3.52
C ASP A 83 -3.42 -24.95 4.62
N GLU A 84 -2.37 -25.73 4.34
CA GLU A 84 -1.72 -26.54 5.35
C GLU A 84 -0.68 -25.69 6.09
N THR A 85 -1.08 -25.25 7.28
CA THR A 85 -0.16 -24.79 8.30
C THR A 85 1.03 -25.73 8.34
N SER A 86 2.22 -25.18 8.12
CA SER A 86 3.52 -25.81 8.35
C SER A 86 3.56 -26.38 9.77
N THR A 87 3.01 -27.58 9.94
CA THR A 87 3.11 -28.39 11.13
C THR A 87 4.26 -29.34 10.90
N THR A 88 5.45 -28.80 10.68
CA THR A 88 6.67 -29.57 10.91
C THR A 88 7.77 -28.61 11.29
N LYS A 89 8.30 -28.89 12.46
CA LYS A 89 9.41 -28.25 13.17
C LYS A 89 10.57 -27.84 12.29
#